data_AF-A0A7D4AKX9-F1
#
_entry.id   AF-A0A7D4AKX9-F1
#
_cell.length_a   1.000
_cell.length_b   1.000
_cell.length_c   1.000
_cell.angle_alpha   90.00
_cell.angle_beta   90.00
_cell.angle_gamma   90.00
#
_symmetry.space_group_name_H-M   'P 1'
#
loop_
_entity.id
_entity.type
_entity.pdbx_description
1 polymer ?
#
loop_
_entity_poly.entity_id
_entity_poly.type
_entity_poly.pdbx_seq_one_letter_code
_entity_poly.pdbx_strand_id
1 'polypeptide(L)'
;MCESERALMRENVLAWEPATALFVPDRDPLVFYRRLAGLAAVLVRPGGSIWLEINERLGPETAALFSATAFEQVAVLADFLGRPRFVRAVRR
;
A
#
# COMPACT_ATOMS: atom_id res chain seq x y z
N MET A 1 -2.38 8.79 -2.50
CA MET A 1 -3.63 9.18 -3.20
C MET A 1 -3.28 9.51 -4.64
N CYS A 2 -4.25 9.41 -5.54
CA CYS A 2 -4.10 9.81 -6.94
C CYS A 2 -4.14 11.35 -7.05
N GLU A 3 -3.44 11.96 -8.01
CA GLU A 3 -3.42 13.43 -8.20
C GLU A 3 -4.82 13.99 -8.47
N SER A 4 -5.67 13.19 -9.12
CA SER A 4 -7.07 13.53 -9.42
C SER A 4 -7.98 13.74 -8.20
N GLU A 5 -7.61 13.23 -7.02
CA GLU A 5 -8.40 13.38 -5.78
C GLU A 5 -8.07 14.68 -5.02
N ARG A 6 -7.06 15.43 -5.50
CA ARG A 6 -6.58 16.67 -4.87
C ARG A 6 -7.65 17.76 -4.74
N ALA A 7 -8.63 17.79 -5.64
CA ALA A 7 -9.71 18.79 -5.63
C ALA A 7 -10.76 18.57 -4.52
N LEU A 8 -10.81 17.38 -3.92
CA LEU A 8 -11.76 17.02 -2.86
C LEU A 8 -11.15 17.14 -1.45
N MET A 9 -9.87 17.52 -1.34
CA MET A 9 -9.19 17.63 -0.05
C MET A 9 -9.40 19.01 0.57
N ARG A 10 -9.86 19.01 1.83
CA ARG A 10 -9.97 20.21 2.67
C ARG A 10 -8.59 20.83 2.91
N GLU A 11 -8.53 22.17 2.91
CA GLU A 11 -7.30 22.99 2.98
C GLU A 11 -6.31 22.60 4.08
N ASN A 12 -6.79 22.01 5.19
CA ASN A 12 -5.98 21.70 6.36
C ASN A 12 -4.97 20.55 6.14
N VAL A 13 -5.15 19.71 5.11
CA VAL A 13 -4.26 18.56 4.84
C VAL A 13 -3.05 18.96 3.98
N LEU A 14 -3.20 19.97 3.12
CA LEU A 14 -2.12 20.45 2.25
C LEU A 14 -1.06 21.28 2.99
N ALA A 15 -1.38 21.77 4.19
CA ALA A 15 -0.51 22.67 4.96
C ALA A 15 0.45 21.96 5.94
N TRP A 16 0.20 20.69 6.29
CA TRP A 16 0.91 20.01 7.39
C TRP A 16 1.61 18.69 7.03
N GLU A 17 1.40 18.15 5.82
CA GLU A 17 2.07 16.93 5.37
C GLU A 17 2.92 17.17 4.10
N PRO A 18 4.16 16.64 4.03
CA PRO A 18 5.01 16.81 2.86
C PRO A 18 4.39 16.14 1.61
N ALA A 19 4.29 16.90 0.52
CA ALA A 19 3.63 16.48 -0.74
C ALA A 19 4.18 15.17 -1.34
N THR A 20 5.43 14.81 -1.03
CA THR A 20 6.09 13.56 -1.43
C THR A 20 5.52 12.31 -0.75
N ALA A 21 4.74 12.46 0.33
CA ALA A 21 4.06 11.37 1.02
C ALA A 21 2.58 11.22 0.61
N LEU A 22 2.00 12.24 -0.05
CA LEU A 22 0.56 12.25 -0.38
C LEU A 22 0.24 11.70 -1.77
N PHE A 23 1.04 12.04 -2.79
CA PHE A 23 0.65 11.87 -4.19
C PHE A 23 1.57 10.92 -4.94
N VAL A 24 0.96 9.89 -5.52
CA VAL A 24 1.59 8.99 -6.50
C VAL A 24 1.16 9.49 -7.87
N PRO A 25 2.02 9.47 -8.91
CA PRO A 25 1.58 9.77 -10.27
C PRO A 25 0.39 8.87 -10.63
N ASP A 26 -0.68 9.46 -11.17
CA ASP A 26 -1.92 8.74 -11.57
C ASP A 26 -1.68 7.57 -12.53
N ARG A 27 -0.50 7.53 -13.15
CA ARG A 27 -0.11 6.52 -14.14
C ARG A 27 0.45 5.22 -13.56
N ASP A 28 0.90 5.20 -12.30
CA ASP A 28 1.31 3.95 -11.62
C ASP A 28 1.08 4.04 -10.10
N PRO A 29 -0.17 3.88 -9.62
CA PRO A 29 -0.49 3.93 -8.20
C PRO A 29 0.17 2.80 -7.39
N LEU A 30 0.75 1.79 -8.07
CA LEU A 30 1.40 0.65 -7.45
C LEU A 30 2.93 0.79 -7.34
N VAL A 31 3.52 1.88 -7.84
CA VAL A 31 4.98 2.06 -7.90
C VAL A 31 5.66 1.91 -6.53
N PHE A 32 5.04 2.45 -5.48
CA PHE A 32 5.55 2.34 -4.11
C PHE A 32 5.44 0.92 -3.57
N TYR A 33 4.29 0.26 -3.74
CA TYR A 33 4.08 -1.10 -3.25
C TYR A 33 5.01 -2.10 -3.94
N ARG A 34 5.28 -1.91 -5.24
CA ARG A 34 6.22 -2.74 -5.99
C ARG A 34 7.65 -2.59 -5.46
N ARG A 35 8.09 -1.36 -5.17
CA ARG A 35 9.41 -1.11 -4.59
C ARG A 35 9.50 -1.68 -3.17
N LEU A 36 8.45 -1.53 -2.37
CA LEU A 36 8.37 -2.09 -1.02
C LEU A 36 8.37 -3.61 -1.02
N ALA A 37 7.66 -4.27 -1.95
CA ALA A 37 7.69 -5.73 -2.08
C ALA A 37 9.12 -6.24 -2.34
N GLY A 38 9.86 -5.59 -3.24
CA GLY A 38 11.26 -5.92 -3.51
C GLY A 38 12.18 -5.69 -2.30
N LEU A 39 12.05 -4.55 -1.62
CA LEU A 39 12.85 -4.26 -0.42
C LEU A 39 12.52 -5.21 0.74
N ALA A 40 11.23 -5.50 0.95
CA ALA A 40 10.78 -6.39 2.00
C ALA A 40 11.26 -7.83 1.78
N ALA A 41 11.35 -8.29 0.53
CA ALA A 41 11.93 -9.59 0.21
C ALA A 41 13.43 -9.70 0.59
N VAL A 42 14.14 -8.58 0.72
CA VAL A 42 15.54 -8.55 1.16
C VAL A 42 15.66 -8.33 2.67
N LEU A 43 14.83 -7.46 3.24
CA LEU A 43 14.96 -6.97 4.62
C LEU A 43 14.18 -7.79 5.65
N VAL A 44 13.02 -8.34 5.28
CA VAL A 44 12.18 -9.12 6.20
C VAL A 44 12.75 -10.53 6.31
N ARG A 45 13.01 -10.99 7.52
CA ARG A 45 13.49 -12.37 7.76
C ARG A 45 12.38 -13.40 7.50
N PRO A 46 12.70 -14.65 7.12
CA PRO A 46 11.74 -15.76 7.08
C PRO A 46 10.87 -15.83 8.33
N GLY A 47 9.56 -16.02 8.15
CA GLY A 47 8.54 -15.97 9.19
C GLY A 47 8.15 -14.56 9.67
N GLY A 48 8.88 -13.51 9.27
CA GLY A 48 8.51 -12.12 9.53
C GLY A 48 7.33 -11.66 8.67
N SER A 49 6.64 -10.59 9.07
CA SER A 49 5.50 -10.07 8.30
C SER A 49 5.67 -8.61 7.94
N ILE A 50 5.11 -8.22 6.80
CA ILE A 50 4.95 -6.83 6.36
C ILE A 50 3.47 -6.47 6.34
N TRP A 51 3.19 -5.23 6.73
CA TRP A 51 1.85 -4.64 6.77
C TRP A 51 1.90 -3.31 6.03
N LEU A 52 0.93 -3.12 5.14
CA LEU A 52 0.84 -1.94 4.30
C LEU A 52 -0.55 -1.37 4.42
N GLU A 53 -0.64 -0.08 4.72
CA GLU A 53 -1.87 0.66 4.51
C GLU A 53 -2.04 0.95 3.01
N ILE A 54 -3.25 0.76 2.51
CA ILE A 54 -3.59 0.86 1.10
C ILE A 54 -4.83 1.71 0.88
N ASN A 55 -4.98 2.21 -0.34
CA ASN A 55 -6.28 2.71 -0.80
C ASN A 55 -7.22 1.51 -1.01
N GLU A 56 -8.51 1.67 -0.67
CA GLU A 56 -9.53 0.62 -0.75
C GLU A 56 -9.67 0.01 -2.15
N ARG A 57 -9.33 0.76 -3.19
CA ARG A 57 -9.39 0.33 -4.59
C ARG A 57 -8.19 -0.49 -5.04
N LEU A 58 -7.13 -0.58 -4.23
CA LEU A 58 -5.85 -1.20 -4.61
C LEU A 58 -5.55 -2.49 -3.84
N GLY A 59 -6.52 -3.00 -3.07
CA GLY A 59 -6.35 -4.21 -2.25
C GLY A 59 -5.92 -5.44 -3.04
N PRO A 60 -6.71 -5.86 -4.03
CA PRO A 60 -6.40 -7.03 -4.84
C PRO A 60 -5.05 -6.92 -5.57
N GLU A 61 -4.76 -5.77 -6.17
CA GLU A 61 -3.54 -5.54 -6.94
C GLU A 61 -2.30 -5.50 -6.05
N THR A 62 -2.41 -4.87 -4.89
CA THR A 62 -1.31 -4.85 -3.91
C THR A 62 -1.05 -6.25 -3.39
N ALA A 63 -2.08 -7.01 -3.03
CA ALA A 63 -1.93 -8.41 -2.61
C ALA A 63 -1.27 -9.29 -3.69
N ALA A 64 -1.64 -9.10 -4.96
CA ALA A 64 -1.05 -9.83 -6.08
C ALA A 64 0.47 -9.61 -6.21
N LEU A 65 0.95 -8.38 -5.96
CA LEU A 65 2.38 -8.08 -5.96
C LEU A 65 3.15 -8.92 -4.93
N PHE A 66 2.60 -9.10 -3.72
CA PHE A 66 3.26 -9.88 -2.67
C PHE A 66 3.16 -11.38 -2.93
N SER A 67 2.03 -11.87 -3.44
CA SER A 67 1.85 -13.29 -3.79
C SER A 67 2.80 -13.77 -4.90
N ALA A 68 3.14 -12.89 -5.85
CA ALA A 68 4.08 -13.17 -6.93
C ALA A 68 5.57 -13.17 -6.50
N THR A 69 5.86 -12.93 -5.21
CA THR A 69 7.23 -12.78 -4.69
C THR A 69 7.53 -13.78 -3.56
N ALA A 70 8.49 -13.47 -2.69
CA ALA A 70 8.96 -14.33 -1.60
C ALA A 70 8.01 -14.42 -0.39
N PHE A 71 6.73 -14.04 -0.56
CA PHE A 71 5.75 -13.98 0.53
C PHE A 71 4.65 -15.03 0.37
N GLU A 72 4.06 -15.38 1.51
CA GLU A 72 2.92 -16.28 1.67
C GLU A 72 1.89 -15.68 2.62
N GLN A 73 0.77 -16.36 2.79
CA GLN A 73 -0.32 -15.94 3.70
C GLN A 73 -0.74 -14.48 3.45
N VAL A 74 -0.80 -14.08 2.18
CA VAL A 74 -1.15 -12.72 1.78
C VAL A 74 -2.64 -12.49 2.00
N ALA A 75 -3.00 -11.47 2.76
CA ALA A 75 -4.37 -11.15 3.12
C ALA A 75 -4.67 -9.65 2.96
N VAL A 76 -5.85 -9.35 2.41
CA VAL A 76 -6.43 -8.00 2.42
C VAL A 76 -7.34 -7.89 3.62
N LEU A 77 -7.09 -6.91 4.48
CA LEU A 77 -7.82 -6.67 5.72
C LEU A 77 -8.61 -5.38 5.63
N ALA A 78 -9.84 -5.43 6.13
CA ALA A 78 -10.73 -4.28 6.16
C ALA A 78 -10.56 -3.43 7.43
N ASP A 79 -10.93 -2.17 7.34
CA ASP A 79 -11.14 -1.29 8.50
C ASP A 79 -12.45 -1.64 9.25
N PHE A 80 -12.76 -0.86 10.28
CA PHE A 80 -14.00 -1.02 11.07
C PHE A 80 -15.29 -0.72 10.29
N LEU A 81 -15.18 -0.10 9.11
CA LEU A 81 -16.30 0.18 8.19
C LEU A 81 -16.39 -0.87 7.08
N GLY A 82 -15.59 -1.95 7.15
CA GLY A 82 -15.61 -3.04 6.19
C GLY A 82 -14.89 -2.72 4.88
N ARG A 83 -14.11 -1.62 4.81
CA ARG A 83 -13.42 -1.20 3.58
C ARG A 83 -11.99 -1.74 3.57
N PRO A 84 -11.50 -2.31 2.46
CA PRO A 84 -10.12 -2.75 2.34
C PRO A 84 -9.16 -1.62 2.72
N ARG A 85 -8.28 -1.87 3.70
CA ARG A 85 -7.37 -0.83 4.18
C ARG A 85 -5.96 -1.31 4.40
N PHE A 86 -5.77 -2.61 4.59
CA PHE A 86 -4.44 -3.17 4.80
C PHE A 86 -4.17 -4.38 3.93
N VAL A 87 -2.91 -4.55 3.55
CA VAL A 87 -2.39 -5.82 3.05
C VAL A 87 -1.34 -6.32 4.04
N ARG A 88 -1.50 -7.57 4.46
CA ARG A 88 -0.52 -8.30 5.26
C ARG A 88 0.08 -9.40 4.41
N ALA A 89 1.39 -9.59 4.49
CA ALA A 89 2.09 -10.71 3.87
C ALA A 89 3.17 -11.26 4.81
N VAL A 90 3.38 -12.58 4.82
CA VAL A 90 4.40 -13.25 5.65
C VAL A 90 5.54 -13.71 4.75
N ARG A 91 6.77 -13.44 5.15
CA ARG A 91 7.96 -13.84 4.41
C ARG A 91 8.15 -15.35 4.54
N ARG A 92 8.29 -16.04 3.41
CA ARG A 92 8.71 -17.45 3.35
C ARG A 92 10.12 -17.63 3.90
#